data_AF-A0A661HIZ5-F1
#
_entry.id   AF-A0A661HIZ5-F1
#
_cell.length_a   1.000
_cell.length_b   1.000
_cell.length_c   1.000
_cell.angle_alpha   90.00
_cell.angle_beta   90.00
_cell.angle_gamma   90.00
#
_symmetry.space_group_name_H-M   'P 1'
#
loop_
_entity.id
_entity.type
_entity.pdbx_description
1 polymer ?
#
loop_
_entity_poly.entity_id
_entity_poly.type
_entity_poly.pdbx_seq_one_letter_code
_entity_poly.pdbx_strand_id
1 'polypeptide(L)'
;MEEEKLTKAEKESAMKKEVLDNYRQSKSGKEPVNKQIDGWLDIYKGKLYGNEQAARSKVIVRDVYKTIEALKPNLTEPFIGSPKPIDAVPYTAAGEMSSGASEKLLNYQFTTQQDRRSLMNTLADVVAREGTVWAKNEWKYEDEEFRTPMTVPKEALAMIQDEYEIVSDNGDIVDIEVIQIEVKKNEPHIRLCRNEHIFTDPTAECDDDIQFIIHQYDTTMSDLKSAGVYKNLDKLEAKSSDTNLHDTSLGVSRDVDAIEFGRNPNYRVFGDSARQKITIMEYWGYYDLDGDGIAEPVLIVWDKQNEIFIREEDNPMPDKEIPFERAVYIEEPFSLWGKALADAMDDGQKIHTAFMRGMIDNAALANNGQKFIMKGGIDQANFRRMVNGEKHIYMNQNPAEVLQDGSYNEMPSSMFNMYEMVEAQNEGITGVTRQGQGLNSQSADQTAAGASITNTNSQRRMLDTVRNISNMLRKLLRRQLSYSLEFLQEEDWIRITGMQKPQGVLGKDFDIQVNLVTDAQKQSKIHQYLQMFQNLQYVTGE
;
A
#
# COMPACT_ATOMS: atom_id res chain seq x y z
N MET A 1 -49.26 17.46 11.29
CA MET A 1 -48.62 16.22 11.77
C MET A 1 -47.43 16.69 12.57
N GLU A 2 -47.54 16.67 13.90
CA GLU A 2 -46.40 16.93 14.77
C GLU A 2 -45.42 15.77 14.59
N GLU A 3 -44.23 16.04 14.07
CA GLU A 3 -43.11 15.11 14.17
C GLU A 3 -42.81 14.91 15.64
N GLU A 4 -43.04 13.70 16.12
CA GLU A 4 -42.67 13.25 17.46
C GLU A 4 -41.16 13.48 17.60
N LYS A 5 -40.78 14.50 18.39
CA LYS A 5 -39.38 14.79 18.69
C LYS A 5 -38.81 13.62 19.48
N LEU A 6 -38.12 12.71 18.79
CA LEU A 6 -37.33 11.63 19.37
C LEU A 6 -36.48 12.18 20.52
N THR A 7 -36.51 11.49 21.65
CA THR A 7 -35.64 11.81 22.78
C THR A 7 -34.17 11.59 22.40
N LYS A 8 -33.24 12.30 23.05
CA LYS A 8 -31.79 12.22 22.73
C LYS A 8 -31.27 10.77 22.72
N ALA A 9 -31.76 9.93 23.64
CA ALA A 9 -31.38 8.53 23.71
C ALA A 9 -31.93 7.68 22.54
N GLU A 10 -33.11 8.01 22.02
CA GLU A 10 -33.68 7.32 20.86
C GLU A 10 -32.96 7.71 19.56
N LYS A 11 -32.55 8.98 19.42
CA LYS A 11 -31.70 9.44 18.31
C LYS A 11 -30.34 8.74 18.31
N GLU A 12 -29.68 8.68 19.46
CA GLU A 12 -28.39 8.00 19.62
C GLU A 12 -28.50 6.50 19.29
N SER A 13 -29.58 5.84 19.70
CA SER A 13 -29.83 4.43 19.37
C SER A 13 -30.13 4.21 17.88
N ALA A 14 -30.82 5.15 17.22
CA ALA A 14 -31.11 5.07 15.79
C ALA A 14 -29.82 5.23 14.96
N MET A 15 -29.00 6.22 15.29
CA MET A 15 -27.69 6.45 14.67
C MET A 15 -26.81 5.20 14.75
N LYS A 16 -26.67 4.60 15.93
CA LYS A 16 -25.87 3.39 16.13
C LYS A 16 -26.32 2.25 15.23
N LYS A 17 -27.63 2.07 15.07
CA LYS A 17 -28.19 1.04 14.18
C LYS A 17 -27.88 1.34 12.72
N GLU A 18 -28.01 2.59 12.31
CA GLU A 18 -27.75 3.02 10.93
C GLU A 18 -26.29 2.87 10.54
N VAL A 19 -25.34 3.27 11.41
CA VAL A 19 -23.90 3.06 11.19
C VAL A 19 -23.56 1.57 11.01
N LEU A 20 -24.18 0.70 11.81
CA LEU A 20 -24.01 -0.75 11.67
C LEU A 20 -24.62 -1.29 10.37
N ASP A 21 -25.76 -0.76 9.94
CA ASP A 21 -26.39 -1.14 8.68
C ASP A 21 -25.58 -0.62 7.47
N ASN A 22 -24.99 0.57 7.55
CA ASN A 22 -24.03 1.09 6.56
C ASN A 22 -22.84 0.17 6.43
N TYR A 23 -22.25 -0.27 7.56
CA TYR A 23 -21.18 -1.27 7.54
C TYR A 23 -21.58 -2.58 6.84
N ARG A 24 -22.77 -3.12 7.15
CA ARG A 24 -23.25 -4.37 6.54
C ARG A 24 -23.45 -4.22 5.02
N GLN A 25 -24.01 -3.10 4.57
CA GLN A 25 -24.21 -2.80 3.16
C GLN A 25 -22.88 -2.61 2.42
N SER A 26 -21.95 -1.82 2.97
CA SER A 26 -20.61 -1.63 2.41
C SER A 26 -19.81 -2.92 2.35
N LYS A 27 -19.91 -3.77 3.38
CA LYS A 27 -19.29 -5.09 3.35
C LYS A 27 -19.82 -5.94 2.20
N SER A 28 -21.15 -5.96 2.00
CA SER A 28 -21.78 -6.72 0.92
C SER A 28 -21.39 -6.18 -0.47
N GLY A 29 -21.39 -4.85 -0.65
CA GLY A 29 -21.01 -4.20 -1.91
C GLY A 29 -19.56 -4.44 -2.31
N LYS A 30 -18.67 -4.67 -1.33
CA LYS A 30 -17.25 -4.91 -1.54
C LYS A 30 -16.88 -6.36 -1.86
N GLU A 31 -17.76 -7.33 -1.65
CA GLU A 31 -17.45 -8.74 -1.93
C GLU A 31 -16.97 -9.03 -3.37
N PRO A 32 -17.54 -8.43 -4.44
CA PRO A 32 -17.02 -8.59 -5.79
C PRO A 32 -15.59 -8.06 -5.94
N VAL A 33 -15.28 -6.92 -5.33
CA VAL A 33 -13.94 -6.30 -5.35
C VAL A 33 -12.94 -7.19 -4.61
N ASN A 34 -13.31 -7.69 -3.42
CA ASN A 34 -12.46 -8.62 -2.66
C ASN A 34 -12.10 -9.86 -3.48
N LYS A 35 -13.06 -10.42 -4.23
CA LYS A 35 -12.83 -11.59 -5.09
C LYS A 35 -11.92 -11.27 -6.29
N GLN A 36 -12.05 -10.08 -6.88
CA GLN A 36 -11.15 -9.64 -7.95
C GLN A 36 -9.71 -9.50 -7.44
N ILE A 37 -9.52 -8.85 -6.28
CA ILE A 37 -8.21 -8.70 -5.66
C ILE A 37 -7.61 -10.08 -5.32
N ASP A 38 -8.40 -11.00 -4.76
CA ASP A 38 -7.93 -12.36 -4.46
C ASP A 38 -7.46 -13.10 -5.73
N GLY A 39 -8.22 -12.98 -6.82
CA GLY A 39 -7.84 -13.53 -8.13
C GLY A 39 -6.52 -12.95 -8.66
N TRP A 40 -6.33 -11.63 -8.57
CA TRP A 40 -5.08 -10.97 -8.97
C TRP A 40 -3.89 -11.43 -8.10
N LEU A 41 -4.09 -11.59 -6.79
CA LEU A 41 -3.06 -12.10 -5.88
C LEU A 41 -2.69 -13.55 -6.18
N ASP A 42 -3.65 -14.39 -6.56
CA ASP A 42 -3.41 -15.77 -6.95
C ASP A 42 -2.59 -15.88 -8.24
N ILE A 43 -2.88 -15.04 -9.23
CA ILE A 43 -2.11 -14.93 -10.48
C ILE A 43 -0.67 -14.48 -10.18
N TYR A 44 -0.50 -13.48 -9.31
CA TYR A 44 0.80 -12.97 -8.87
C TYR A 44 1.63 -14.04 -8.14
N LYS A 45 1.00 -14.81 -7.25
CA LYS A 45 1.64 -15.92 -6.53
C LYS A 45 1.95 -17.10 -7.44
N GLY A 46 1.28 -17.20 -8.59
CA GLY A 46 1.41 -18.32 -9.52
C GLY A 46 0.73 -19.58 -8.98
N LYS A 47 -0.43 -19.43 -8.33
CA LYS A 47 -1.24 -20.57 -7.89
C LYS A 47 -1.77 -21.36 -9.10
N LEU A 48 -1.96 -22.66 -8.91
CA LEU A 48 -2.46 -23.57 -9.94
C LEU A 48 -3.82 -23.11 -10.47
N TYR A 49 -4.03 -23.23 -11.79
CA TYR A 49 -5.26 -22.77 -12.47
C TYR A 49 -6.44 -23.72 -12.30
N GLY A 50 -6.22 -24.93 -11.77
CA GLY A 50 -7.23 -25.96 -11.60
C GLY A 50 -7.50 -26.79 -12.85
N ASN A 51 -6.85 -26.48 -13.97
CA ASN A 51 -6.93 -27.22 -15.23
C ASN A 51 -5.76 -28.20 -15.43
N GLU A 52 -4.90 -28.36 -14.43
CA GLU A 52 -3.73 -29.22 -14.49
C GLU A 52 -4.10 -30.70 -14.52
N GLN A 53 -3.43 -31.47 -15.38
CA GLN A 53 -3.57 -32.92 -15.42
C GLN A 53 -2.52 -33.59 -14.54
N ALA A 54 -2.89 -34.68 -13.85
CA ALA A 54 -2.01 -35.35 -12.89
C ALA A 54 -0.69 -35.87 -13.49
N ALA A 55 -0.70 -36.30 -14.77
CA ALA A 55 0.45 -36.85 -15.48
C ALA A 55 1.18 -35.84 -16.38
N ARG A 56 0.91 -34.54 -16.23
CA ARG A 56 1.47 -33.46 -17.06
C ARG A 56 2.16 -32.41 -16.18
N SER A 57 2.95 -31.55 -16.81
CA SER A 57 3.64 -30.43 -16.18
C SER A 57 2.63 -29.47 -15.53
N LYS A 58 2.92 -29.09 -14.29
CA LYS A 58 2.15 -28.12 -13.50
C LYS A 58 2.86 -26.78 -13.36
N VAL A 59 3.94 -26.57 -14.12
CA VAL A 59 4.72 -25.32 -14.08
C VAL A 59 3.83 -24.13 -14.44
N ILE A 60 4.00 -23.02 -13.73
CA ILE A 60 3.37 -21.74 -14.02
C ILE A 60 4.44 -20.71 -14.28
N VAL A 61 4.32 -20.01 -15.39
CA VAL A 61 5.17 -18.85 -15.68
C VAL A 61 4.62 -17.68 -14.89
N ARG A 62 5.47 -16.99 -14.12
CA ARG A 62 5.07 -15.88 -13.24
C ARG A 62 5.45 -14.53 -13.85
N ASP A 63 4.89 -14.21 -15.00
CA ASP A 63 5.22 -12.96 -15.71
C ASP A 63 4.71 -11.73 -14.95
N VAL A 64 3.49 -11.79 -14.40
CA VAL A 64 2.94 -10.73 -13.54
C VAL A 64 3.86 -10.44 -12.36
N TYR A 65 4.38 -11.49 -11.70
CA TYR A 65 5.33 -11.32 -10.60
C TYR A 65 6.59 -10.57 -11.05
N LYS A 66 7.24 -11.04 -12.11
CA LYS A 66 8.48 -10.45 -12.61
C LYS A 66 8.28 -8.99 -13.03
N THR A 67 7.17 -8.70 -13.70
CA THR A 67 6.83 -7.36 -14.14
C THR A 67 6.57 -6.42 -12.96
N ILE A 68 5.80 -6.83 -11.95
CA ILE A 68 5.55 -6.01 -10.75
C ILE A 68 6.85 -5.73 -10.02
N GLU A 69 7.70 -6.73 -9.79
CA GLU A 69 8.98 -6.52 -9.10
C GLU A 69 9.92 -5.60 -9.89
N ALA A 70 9.90 -5.67 -11.22
CA ALA A 70 10.67 -4.77 -12.08
C ALA A 70 10.10 -3.35 -12.15
N LEU A 71 8.79 -3.17 -11.93
CA LEU A 71 8.11 -1.87 -11.99
C LEU A 71 8.29 -1.07 -10.70
N LYS A 72 8.38 -1.74 -9.55
CA LYS A 72 8.49 -1.12 -8.21
C LYS A 72 9.57 -0.03 -8.10
N PRO A 73 10.82 -0.24 -8.55
CA PRO A 73 11.85 0.80 -8.46
C PRO A 73 11.42 2.07 -9.17
N ASN A 74 10.93 2.00 -10.40
CA ASN A 74 10.57 3.22 -11.13
C ASN A 74 9.24 3.85 -10.65
N LEU A 75 8.40 3.14 -9.87
CA LEU A 75 7.25 3.76 -9.18
C LEU A 75 7.67 4.50 -7.90
N THR A 76 8.74 4.05 -7.24
CA THR A 76 9.16 4.57 -5.91
C THR A 76 10.28 5.59 -5.99
N GLU A 77 11.22 5.42 -6.90
CA GLU A 77 12.38 6.28 -7.10
C GLU A 77 12.04 7.77 -7.31
N PRO A 78 10.98 8.16 -8.04
CA PRO A 78 10.60 9.57 -8.18
C PRO A 78 10.32 10.27 -6.86
N PHE A 79 9.88 9.54 -5.82
CA PHE A 79 9.50 10.07 -4.51
C PHE A 79 10.62 9.97 -3.46
N ILE A 80 11.45 8.93 -3.56
CA ILE A 80 12.54 8.66 -2.59
C ILE A 80 13.84 9.31 -3.04
N GLY A 81 14.07 9.43 -4.35
CA GLY A 81 15.35 9.82 -4.95
C GLY A 81 15.69 11.31 -4.84
N SER A 82 14.77 12.15 -4.36
CA SER A 82 15.01 13.54 -4.02
C SER A 82 15.12 13.71 -2.49
N PRO A 83 16.10 14.48 -1.98
CA PRO A 83 16.14 14.87 -0.56
C PRO A 83 15.01 15.84 -0.20
N LYS A 84 14.47 16.57 -1.17
CA LYS A 84 13.32 17.46 -1.02
C LYS A 84 12.29 17.14 -2.10
N PRO A 85 11.39 16.16 -1.88
CA PRO A 85 10.38 15.78 -2.86
C PRO A 85 9.16 16.71 -2.88
N ILE A 86 8.98 17.57 -1.88
CA ILE A 86 7.81 18.43 -1.73
C ILE A 86 8.21 19.87 -2.02
N ASP A 87 7.48 20.53 -2.91
CA ASP A 87 7.64 21.95 -3.23
C ASP A 87 6.35 22.69 -2.83
N ALA A 88 6.48 23.88 -2.23
CA ALA A 88 5.34 24.75 -2.00
C ALA A 88 5.41 25.95 -2.95
N VAL A 89 4.47 26.02 -3.89
CA VAL A 89 4.43 27.04 -4.95
C VAL A 89 3.55 28.20 -4.50
N PRO A 90 4.10 29.42 -4.32
CA PRO A 90 3.30 30.60 -4.03
C PRO A 90 2.60 31.12 -5.28
N TYR A 91 1.34 31.54 -5.13
CA TYR A 91 0.57 32.26 -6.15
C TYR A 91 0.54 33.76 -5.87
N THR A 92 0.59 34.15 -4.60
CA THR A 92 0.52 35.56 -4.15
C THR A 92 1.79 35.94 -3.39
N ALA A 93 2.06 37.25 -3.29
CA ALA A 93 3.19 37.75 -2.49
C ALA A 93 3.06 37.39 -0.99
N ALA A 94 1.83 37.28 -0.46
CA ALA A 94 1.58 36.82 0.90
C ALA A 94 1.91 35.32 1.08
N GLY A 95 1.80 34.55 -0.01
CA GLY A 95 2.14 33.13 -0.05
C GLY A 95 3.63 32.83 -0.06
N GLU A 96 4.51 33.77 -0.41
CA GLU A 96 5.95 33.50 -0.63
C GLU A 96 6.69 33.10 0.65
N MET A 97 6.46 33.82 1.76
CA MET A 97 7.03 33.43 3.06
C MET A 97 6.35 32.18 3.62
N SER A 98 5.04 32.08 3.44
CA SER A 98 4.22 30.96 3.91
C SER A 98 4.59 29.64 3.22
N SER A 99 4.90 29.70 1.92
CA SER A 99 5.29 28.54 1.13
C SER A 99 6.66 28.03 1.56
N GLY A 100 7.65 28.91 1.74
CA GLY A 100 8.99 28.52 2.20
C GLY A 100 8.98 27.82 3.57
N ALA A 101 8.19 28.34 4.52
CA ALA A 101 8.04 27.72 5.84
C ALA A 101 7.35 26.35 5.75
N SER A 102 6.24 26.28 4.99
CA SER A 102 5.46 25.05 4.81
C SER A 102 6.25 23.96 4.09
N GLU A 103 7.00 24.32 3.05
CA GLU A 103 7.87 23.40 2.30
C GLU A 103 8.90 22.76 3.23
N LYS A 104 9.57 23.58 4.05
CA LYS A 104 10.61 23.08 4.95
C LYS A 104 10.03 22.15 6.01
N LEU A 105 8.86 22.48 6.57
CA LEU A 105 8.20 21.61 7.54
C LEU A 105 7.80 20.28 6.89
N LEU A 106 7.05 20.31 5.79
CA LEU A 106 6.54 19.10 5.15
C LEU A 106 7.66 18.17 4.70
N ASN A 107 8.76 18.72 4.16
CA ASN A 107 9.92 17.90 3.83
C ASN A 107 10.56 17.28 5.08
N TYR A 108 10.68 18.03 6.19
CA TYR A 108 11.17 17.46 7.46
C TYR A 108 10.29 16.30 7.94
N GLN A 109 8.97 16.51 8.00
CA GLN A 109 8.01 15.50 8.47
C GLN A 109 8.01 14.26 7.55
N PHE A 110 7.96 14.46 6.23
CA PHE A 110 7.91 13.36 5.27
C PHE A 110 9.22 12.58 5.16
N THR A 111 10.38 13.22 5.37
CA THR A 111 11.69 12.55 5.22
C THR A 111 12.24 11.98 6.52
N THR A 112 11.88 12.56 7.67
CA THR A 112 12.50 12.25 8.97
C THR A 112 11.54 11.58 9.95
N GLN A 113 10.29 12.04 10.04
CA GLN A 113 9.32 11.52 11.02
C GLN A 113 8.61 10.24 10.56
N GLN A 114 8.69 9.93 9.28
CA GLN A 114 8.11 8.71 8.71
C GLN A 114 9.16 7.94 7.91
N ASP A 115 9.05 6.60 7.94
CA ASP A 115 9.83 5.77 7.02
C ASP A 115 9.25 5.88 5.61
N ARG A 116 9.70 6.93 4.91
CA ARG A 116 9.34 7.20 3.51
C ARG A 116 9.62 6.01 2.59
N ARG A 117 10.70 5.26 2.83
CA ARG A 117 11.06 4.14 1.97
C ARG A 117 10.09 3.00 2.15
N SER A 118 9.76 2.64 3.39
CA SER A 118 8.75 1.62 3.67
C SER A 118 7.39 2.05 3.13
N LEU A 119 6.98 3.30 3.40
CA LEU A 119 5.70 3.85 2.94
C LEU A 119 5.57 3.72 1.41
N MET A 120 6.53 4.24 0.65
CA MET A 120 6.45 4.24 -0.81
C MET A 120 6.56 2.83 -1.41
N ASN A 121 7.39 1.95 -0.84
CA ASN A 121 7.49 0.56 -1.29
C ASN A 121 6.20 -0.21 -1.07
N THR A 122 5.60 -0.10 0.11
CA THR A 122 4.31 -0.76 0.40
C THR A 122 3.20 -0.18 -0.46
N LEU A 123 3.16 1.14 -0.66
CA LEU A 123 2.19 1.81 -1.53
C LEU A 123 2.29 1.30 -2.97
N ALA A 124 3.51 1.29 -3.54
CA ALA A 124 3.75 0.81 -4.90
C ALA A 124 3.43 -0.69 -5.07
N ASP A 125 3.67 -1.49 -4.04
CA ASP A 125 3.35 -2.91 -4.04
C ASP A 125 1.84 -3.16 -4.02
N VAL A 126 1.12 -2.49 -3.11
CA VAL A 126 -0.33 -2.64 -2.97
C VAL A 126 -1.05 -2.12 -4.22
N VAL A 127 -0.70 -0.94 -4.72
CA VAL A 127 -1.35 -0.37 -5.91
C VAL A 127 -1.14 -1.26 -7.13
N ALA A 128 0.08 -1.80 -7.35
CA ALA A 128 0.34 -2.66 -8.50
C ALA A 128 -0.33 -4.03 -8.41
N ARG A 129 -0.41 -4.63 -7.21
CA ARG A 129 -0.98 -5.97 -6.98
C ARG A 129 -2.49 -5.97 -6.83
N GLU A 130 -3.05 -4.93 -6.22
CA GLU A 130 -4.45 -4.88 -5.78
C GLU A 130 -5.27 -3.79 -6.50
N GLY A 131 -4.63 -2.98 -7.34
CA GLY A 131 -5.28 -1.97 -8.17
C GLY A 131 -5.58 -0.65 -7.45
N THR A 132 -5.86 -0.69 -6.15
CA THR A 132 -6.12 0.51 -5.34
C THR A 132 -5.36 0.43 -4.03
N VAL A 133 -4.90 1.57 -3.52
CA VAL A 133 -4.33 1.68 -2.18
C VAL A 133 -5.01 2.83 -1.46
N TRP A 134 -5.36 2.62 -0.20
CA TRP A 134 -5.93 3.63 0.69
C TRP A 134 -4.89 4.06 1.72
N ALA A 135 -4.84 5.36 1.99
CA ALA A 135 -3.96 5.97 2.97
C ALA A 135 -4.79 6.86 3.90
N LYS A 136 -4.60 6.69 5.20
CA LYS A 136 -5.21 7.49 6.25
C LYS A 136 -4.18 8.48 6.79
N ASN A 137 -4.57 9.74 6.95
CA ASN A 137 -3.80 10.69 7.74
C ASN A 137 -4.18 10.57 9.21
N GLU A 138 -3.17 10.37 10.05
CA GLU A 138 -3.30 10.32 11.50
C GLU A 138 -2.34 11.32 12.13
N TRP A 139 -2.65 11.75 13.34
CA TRP A 139 -1.74 12.54 14.16
C TRP A 139 -1.34 11.70 15.37
N LYS A 140 -0.02 11.59 15.62
CA LYS A 140 0.51 10.88 16.79
C LYS A 140 0.96 11.90 17.83
N TYR A 141 0.23 11.91 18.93
CA TYR A 141 0.55 12.67 20.12
C TYR A 141 0.83 11.70 21.27
N GLU A 142 2.02 11.79 21.86
CA GLU A 142 2.41 11.05 23.06
C GLU A 142 3.10 12.04 24.01
N ASP A 143 2.61 12.13 25.23
CA ASP A 143 3.15 12.95 26.31
C ASP A 143 3.49 12.10 27.55
N GLU A 144 4.41 12.61 28.37
CA GLU A 144 4.67 12.06 29.70
C GLU A 144 4.58 13.16 30.75
N GLU A 145 3.80 12.89 31.79
CA GLU A 145 3.70 13.76 32.96
C GLU A 145 4.84 13.47 33.95
N PHE A 146 5.65 14.48 34.23
CA PHE A 146 6.64 14.46 35.30
C PHE A 146 6.13 15.29 36.47
N ARG A 147 6.06 14.67 37.65
CA ARG A 147 5.76 15.38 38.90
C ARG A 147 7.06 15.74 39.59
N THR A 148 7.38 17.02 39.64
CA THR A 148 8.57 17.51 40.35
C THR A 148 8.16 18.16 41.66
N PRO A 149 8.56 17.61 42.82
CA PRO A 149 8.29 18.24 44.10
C PRO A 149 9.14 19.52 44.22
N MET A 150 8.48 20.65 44.51
CA MET A 150 9.13 21.93 44.73
C MET A 150 8.57 22.58 46.01
N THR A 151 9.45 23.19 46.78
CA THR A 151 9.08 23.94 47.98
C THR A 151 9.20 25.42 47.65
N VAL A 152 8.07 26.13 47.63
CA VAL A 152 8.03 27.55 47.24
C VAL A 152 7.35 28.41 48.31
N PRO A 153 7.80 29.67 48.50
CA PRO A 153 7.07 30.63 49.33
C PRO A 153 5.66 30.87 48.77
N LYS A 154 4.66 31.03 49.63
CA LYS A 154 3.24 31.15 49.26
C LYS A 154 2.96 32.31 48.28
N GLU A 155 3.74 33.38 48.36
CA GLU A 155 3.66 34.54 47.46
C GLU A 155 4.13 34.23 46.03
N ALA A 156 4.98 33.21 45.85
CA ALA A 156 5.53 32.82 44.54
C ALA A 156 4.65 31.82 43.77
N LEU A 157 3.61 31.25 44.40
CA LEU A 157 2.66 30.34 43.73
C LEU A 157 1.98 30.96 42.52
N ALA A 158 1.72 32.27 42.56
CA ALA A 158 1.12 33.01 41.44
C ALA A 158 2.09 33.25 40.27
N MET A 159 3.39 32.95 40.44
CA MET A 159 4.42 33.08 39.39
C MET A 159 4.69 31.78 38.64
N ILE A 160 4.15 30.65 39.12
CA ILE A 160 4.31 29.35 38.47
C ILE A 160 3.28 29.27 37.34
N GLN A 161 3.78 29.10 36.11
CA GLN A 161 2.96 29.02 34.90
C GLN A 161 2.39 27.61 34.68
N ASP A 162 3.07 26.59 35.20
CA ASP A 162 2.70 25.18 35.08
C ASP A 162 1.59 24.79 36.08
N GLU A 163 0.79 23.77 35.75
CA GLU A 163 -0.19 23.22 36.69
C GLU A 163 0.51 22.59 37.90
N TYR A 164 0.00 22.86 39.10
CA TYR A 164 0.58 22.36 40.34
C TYR A 164 -0.47 21.84 41.32
N GLU A 165 -0.16 20.77 42.03
CA GLU A 165 -0.95 20.23 43.14
C GLU A 165 -0.29 20.61 44.47
N ILE A 166 -1.07 21.16 45.41
CA ILE A 166 -0.57 21.49 46.75
C ILE A 166 -0.58 20.23 47.62
N VAL A 167 0.60 19.79 48.05
CA VAL A 167 0.78 18.60 48.88
C VAL A 167 0.72 18.93 50.37
N SER A 168 1.31 20.05 50.80
CA SER A 168 1.20 20.57 52.17
C SER A 168 1.37 22.09 52.27
N ASP A 169 0.52 22.74 53.07
CA ASP A 169 0.58 24.18 53.37
C ASP A 169 1.03 24.42 54.81
N ASN A 170 2.26 24.93 54.98
CA ASN A 170 2.84 25.26 56.28
C ASN A 170 2.83 26.78 56.57
N GLY A 171 1.97 27.55 55.91
CA GLY A 171 1.78 28.99 56.16
C GLY A 171 2.63 29.87 55.23
N ASP A 172 3.93 30.01 55.53
CA ASP A 172 4.84 30.86 54.74
C ASP A 172 5.45 30.12 53.52
N ILE A 173 5.50 28.79 53.60
CA ILE A 173 6.11 27.90 52.60
C ILE A 173 5.09 26.80 52.25
N VAL A 174 4.95 26.52 50.96
CA VAL A 174 4.05 25.51 50.42
C VAL A 174 4.87 24.49 49.63
N ASP A 175 4.62 23.21 49.90
CA ASP A 175 5.15 22.12 49.09
C ASP A 175 4.15 21.80 47.98
N ILE A 176 4.61 21.93 46.75
CA ILE A 176 3.83 21.69 45.54
C ILE A 176 4.46 20.58 44.72
N GLU A 177 3.63 19.80 44.03
CA GLU A 177 4.07 19.00 42.90
C GLU A 177 3.73 19.76 41.63
N VAL A 178 4.75 20.22 40.91
CA VAL A 178 4.58 20.83 39.59
C VAL A 178 4.45 19.70 38.58
N ILE A 179 3.36 19.71 37.81
CA ILE A 179 3.11 18.78 36.71
C ILE A 179 3.74 19.39 35.47
N GLN A 180 4.84 18.80 35.02
CA GLN A 180 5.49 19.16 33.76
C GLN A 180 5.14 18.11 32.72
N ILE A 181 4.50 18.55 31.63
CA ILE A 181 4.15 17.68 30.51
C ILE A 181 5.28 17.76 29.48
N GLU A 182 6.03 16.68 29.31
CA GLU A 182 7.02 16.56 28.24
C GLU A 182 6.40 15.84 27.05
N VAL A 183 6.27 16.55 25.93
CA VAL A 183 5.73 15.99 24.69
C VAL A 183 6.80 15.13 24.00
N LYS A 184 6.63 13.81 24.03
CA LYS A 184 7.56 12.85 23.42
C LYS A 184 7.40 12.75 21.92
N LYS A 185 6.16 12.72 21.43
CA LYS A 185 5.84 12.71 20.01
C LYS A 185 4.71 13.68 19.72
N ASN A 186 4.92 14.50 18.70
CA ASN A 186 3.90 15.37 18.14
C ASN A 186 4.16 15.45 16.64
N GLU A 187 3.72 14.42 15.92
CA GLU A 187 4.05 14.25 14.51
C GLU A 187 2.92 13.64 13.69
N PRO A 188 2.79 14.04 12.42
CA PRO A 188 1.84 13.42 11.50
C PRO A 188 2.30 12.03 11.08
N HIS A 189 1.34 11.14 10.85
CA HIS A 189 1.57 9.77 10.41
C HIS A 189 0.63 9.37 9.26
N ILE A 190 1.20 8.97 8.12
CA ILE A 190 0.43 8.39 7.01
C ILE A 190 0.39 6.87 7.22
N ARG A 191 -0.81 6.34 7.46
CA ARG A 191 -1.04 4.90 7.60
C ARG A 191 -1.63 4.34 6.31
N LEU A 192 -0.91 3.42 5.67
CA LEU A 192 -1.48 2.63 4.57
C LEU A 192 -2.47 1.61 5.13
N CYS A 193 -3.67 1.63 4.58
CA CYS A 193 -4.74 0.76 5.00
C CYS A 193 -4.77 -0.47 4.10
N ARG A 194 -5.05 -1.64 4.70
CA ARG A 194 -5.25 -2.84 3.90
C ARG A 194 -6.60 -2.77 3.21
N ASN A 195 -6.66 -3.15 1.93
CA ASN A 195 -7.89 -3.05 1.17
C ASN A 195 -9.04 -3.83 1.79
N GLU A 196 -8.81 -5.00 2.39
CA GLU A 196 -9.83 -5.79 3.10
C GLU A 196 -10.43 -5.07 4.32
N HIS A 197 -9.75 -4.07 4.87
CA HIS A 197 -10.14 -3.35 6.08
C HIS A 197 -10.87 -2.03 5.81
N ILE A 198 -10.94 -1.56 4.56
CA ILE A 198 -11.61 -0.31 4.19
C ILE A 198 -12.97 -0.57 3.56
N PHE A 199 -14.04 0.00 4.11
CA PHE A 199 -15.40 -0.12 3.58
C PHE A 199 -15.92 1.28 3.26
N THR A 200 -16.11 1.58 1.99
CA THR A 200 -16.58 2.89 1.51
C THR A 200 -18.10 2.89 1.36
N ASP A 201 -18.66 4.08 1.20
CA ASP A 201 -20.02 4.25 0.68
C ASP A 201 -20.22 3.45 -0.63
N PRO A 202 -21.22 2.52 -0.70
CA PRO A 202 -21.51 1.76 -1.90
C PRO A 202 -22.05 2.58 -3.08
N THR A 203 -22.54 3.78 -2.81
CA THR A 203 -23.20 4.65 -3.80
C THR A 203 -22.26 5.63 -4.47
N ALA A 204 -21.05 5.80 -3.93
CA ALA A 204 -20.08 6.77 -4.42
C ALA A 204 -19.42 6.29 -5.74
N GLU A 205 -19.46 7.17 -6.74
CA GLU A 205 -18.85 6.95 -8.06
C GLU A 205 -17.48 7.65 -8.18
N CYS A 206 -17.25 8.70 -7.39
CA CYS A 206 -15.99 9.43 -7.33
C CYS A 206 -15.60 9.80 -5.89
N ASP A 207 -14.39 10.35 -5.71
CA ASP A 207 -13.86 10.72 -4.39
C ASP A 207 -14.75 11.76 -3.68
N ASP A 208 -15.37 12.67 -4.44
CA ASP A 208 -16.16 13.77 -3.90
C ASP A 208 -17.56 13.32 -3.44
N ASP A 209 -18.04 12.17 -3.92
CA ASP A 209 -19.35 11.63 -3.57
C ASP A 209 -19.36 10.84 -2.25
N ILE A 210 -18.17 10.53 -1.72
CA ILE A 210 -18.01 9.68 -0.54
C ILE A 210 -18.68 10.31 0.68
N GLN A 211 -19.78 9.71 1.15
CA GLN A 211 -20.44 10.16 2.37
C GLN A 211 -19.80 9.60 3.64
N PHE A 212 -19.22 8.39 3.55
CA PHE A 212 -18.54 7.77 4.67
C PHE A 212 -17.49 6.75 4.25
N ILE A 213 -16.52 6.53 5.14
CA ILE A 213 -15.52 5.47 5.08
C ILE A 213 -15.44 4.82 6.46
N ILE A 214 -15.49 3.49 6.46
CA ILE A 214 -15.32 2.67 7.66
C ILE A 214 -13.99 1.94 7.56
N HIS A 215 -13.13 2.13 8.54
CA HIS A 215 -11.83 1.50 8.63
C HIS A 215 -11.79 0.51 9.80
N GLN A 216 -11.41 -0.73 9.49
CA GLN A 216 -11.19 -1.78 10.46
C GLN A 216 -9.70 -1.87 10.82
N TYR A 217 -9.36 -2.00 12.10
CA TYR A 217 -7.99 -2.31 12.51
C TYR A 217 -7.98 -3.09 13.82
N ASP A 218 -6.87 -3.79 14.04
CA ASP A 218 -6.64 -4.53 15.27
C ASP A 218 -5.80 -3.68 16.22
N THR A 219 -6.26 -3.54 17.46
CA THR A 219 -5.58 -2.82 18.54
C THR A 219 -5.60 -3.63 19.82
N THR A 220 -4.97 -3.15 20.90
CA THR A 220 -5.01 -3.79 22.21
C THR A 220 -5.78 -2.95 23.22
N MET A 221 -6.25 -3.59 24.30
CA MET A 221 -6.86 -2.87 25.41
C MET A 221 -5.88 -1.88 26.07
N SER A 222 -4.59 -2.21 26.08
CA SER A 222 -3.54 -1.32 26.59
C SER A 222 -3.48 -0.03 25.78
N ASP A 223 -3.48 -0.13 24.44
CA ASP A 223 -3.40 1.02 23.55
C ASP A 223 -4.66 1.89 23.62
N LEU A 224 -5.84 1.27 23.77
CA LEU A 224 -7.10 1.99 23.97
C LEU A 224 -7.12 2.74 25.31
N LYS A 225 -6.60 2.14 26.38
CA LYS A 225 -6.52 2.79 27.70
C LYS A 225 -5.50 3.93 27.70
N SER A 226 -4.33 3.73 27.08
CA SER A 226 -3.29 4.78 27.01
C SER A 226 -3.73 5.98 26.18
N ALA A 227 -4.59 5.80 25.18
CA ALA A 227 -5.08 6.90 24.36
C ALA A 227 -6.00 7.87 25.13
N GLY A 228 -6.61 7.46 26.25
CA GLY A 228 -7.43 8.33 27.12
C GLY A 228 -8.75 8.86 26.54
N VAL A 229 -8.97 8.74 25.23
CA VAL A 229 -10.13 9.29 24.51
C VAL A 229 -11.35 8.37 24.45
N TYR A 230 -11.19 7.09 24.80
CA TYR A 230 -12.23 6.07 24.63
C TYR A 230 -13.05 5.84 25.90
N LYS A 231 -14.38 5.74 25.72
CA LYS A 231 -15.39 5.46 26.74
C LYS A 231 -15.80 3.97 26.70
N ASN A 232 -16.52 3.50 27.73
CA ASN A 232 -17.06 2.13 27.82
C ASN A 232 -16.00 1.00 27.78
N LEU A 233 -14.73 1.28 28.09
CA LEU A 233 -13.66 0.29 28.06
C LEU A 233 -13.89 -0.89 29.02
N ASP A 234 -14.52 -0.66 30.18
CA ASP A 234 -14.84 -1.73 31.14
C ASP A 234 -15.81 -2.78 30.57
N LYS A 235 -16.81 -2.30 29.80
CA LYS A 235 -17.78 -3.18 29.13
C LYS A 235 -17.13 -3.97 28.02
N LEU A 236 -16.19 -3.34 27.32
CA LEU A 236 -15.39 -3.99 26.29
C LEU A 236 -14.51 -5.07 26.91
N GLU A 237 -13.79 -4.77 28.00
CA GLU A 237 -12.92 -5.73 28.70
C GLU A 237 -13.68 -6.95 29.24
N ALA A 238 -14.89 -6.75 29.74
CA ALA A 238 -15.74 -7.83 30.24
C ALA A 238 -16.21 -8.80 29.15
N LYS A 239 -16.27 -8.35 27.89
CA LYS A 239 -16.78 -9.12 26.74
C LYS A 239 -15.72 -9.40 25.67
N SER A 240 -14.51 -8.88 25.85
CA SER A 240 -13.43 -9.03 24.89
C SER A 240 -12.94 -10.46 24.90
N SER A 241 -13.03 -11.12 23.75
CA SER A 241 -12.28 -12.34 23.47
C SER A 241 -11.15 -12.03 22.49
N ASP A 242 -10.06 -12.79 22.56
CA ASP A 242 -8.98 -12.71 21.57
C ASP A 242 -9.51 -13.16 20.20
N THR A 243 -9.84 -12.19 19.35
CA THR A 243 -10.50 -12.40 18.08
C THR A 243 -9.62 -11.88 16.95
N ASN A 244 -8.84 -12.78 16.34
CA ASN A 244 -8.05 -12.52 15.13
C ASN A 244 -8.74 -13.12 13.88
N LEU A 245 -10.08 -13.11 13.81
CA LEU A 245 -10.77 -13.62 12.62
C LEU A 245 -11.08 -12.49 11.64
N HIS A 246 -10.39 -12.51 10.50
CA HIS A 246 -10.87 -11.80 9.33
C HIS A 246 -12.13 -12.49 8.79
N ASP A 247 -13.10 -11.68 8.40
CA ASP A 247 -14.44 -12.11 7.98
C ASP A 247 -14.78 -11.66 6.55
N THR A 248 -13.79 -11.14 5.83
CA THR A 248 -13.81 -10.87 4.40
C THR A 248 -13.11 -12.01 3.68
N SER A 249 -13.58 -12.35 2.48
CA SER A 249 -12.96 -13.38 1.63
C SER A 249 -11.46 -13.14 1.44
N LEU A 250 -11.07 -11.89 1.14
CA LEU A 250 -9.68 -11.47 0.96
C LEU A 250 -8.84 -11.56 2.26
N GLY A 251 -9.41 -11.24 3.42
CA GLY A 251 -8.70 -11.35 4.69
C GLY A 251 -8.41 -12.80 5.07
N VAL A 252 -9.36 -13.71 4.80
CA VAL A 252 -9.20 -15.15 5.05
C VAL A 252 -8.11 -15.75 4.16
N SER A 253 -8.08 -15.42 2.86
CA SER A 253 -7.03 -15.93 1.96
C SER A 253 -5.64 -15.46 2.37
N ARG A 254 -5.50 -14.19 2.79
CA ARG A 254 -4.26 -13.64 3.34
C ARG A 254 -3.80 -14.33 4.62
N ASP A 255 -4.72 -14.70 5.51
CA ASP A 255 -4.36 -15.42 6.73
C ASP A 255 -3.77 -16.80 6.42
N VAL A 256 -4.30 -17.49 5.41
CA VAL A 256 -3.74 -18.77 4.93
C VAL A 256 -2.35 -18.55 4.36
N ASP A 257 -2.18 -17.58 3.48
CA ASP A 257 -0.88 -17.31 2.85
C ASP A 257 0.16 -16.79 3.85
N ALA A 258 -0.26 -16.06 4.88
CA ALA A 258 0.65 -15.53 5.89
C ALA A 258 1.29 -16.61 6.77
N ILE A 259 0.73 -17.82 6.81
CA ILE A 259 1.32 -18.99 7.49
C ILE A 259 2.68 -19.33 6.87
N GLU A 260 2.82 -19.21 5.54
CA GLU A 260 4.10 -19.43 4.85
C GLU A 260 5.19 -18.44 5.29
N PHE A 261 4.79 -17.27 5.79
CA PHE A 261 5.67 -16.22 6.31
C PHE A 261 5.76 -16.22 7.84
N GLY A 262 5.32 -17.29 8.51
CA GLY A 262 5.46 -17.47 9.96
C GLY A 262 4.37 -16.79 10.81
N ARG A 263 3.31 -16.23 10.20
CA ARG A 263 2.14 -15.73 10.95
C ARG A 263 1.28 -16.91 11.38
N ASN A 264 0.83 -16.92 12.63
CA ASN A 264 -0.12 -17.91 13.12
C ASN A 264 -1.46 -17.24 13.47
N PRO A 265 -2.49 -17.33 12.61
CA PRO A 265 -3.84 -16.78 12.88
C PRO A 265 -4.52 -17.44 14.10
N ASN A 266 -4.10 -18.65 14.44
CA ASN A 266 -4.60 -19.41 15.59
C ASN A 266 -3.81 -19.16 16.88
N TYR A 267 -2.79 -18.30 16.83
CA TYR A 267 -2.10 -17.88 18.05
C TYR A 267 -3.10 -17.17 18.97
N ARG A 268 -3.08 -17.52 20.25
CA ARG A 268 -3.91 -16.92 21.28
C ARG A 268 -3.03 -16.47 22.42
N VAL A 269 -3.30 -15.28 22.94
CA VAL A 269 -2.59 -14.75 24.10
C VAL A 269 -3.22 -15.33 25.37
N PHE A 270 -2.47 -16.18 26.06
CA PHE A 270 -2.89 -16.78 27.32
C PHE A 270 -2.34 -15.99 28.51
N GLY A 271 -3.22 -15.61 29.44
CA GLY A 271 -2.85 -15.01 30.74
C GLY A 271 -2.42 -13.54 30.71
N ASP A 272 -2.27 -12.93 29.53
CA ASP A 272 -1.90 -11.52 29.37
C ASP A 272 -3.00 -10.76 28.63
N SER A 273 -3.92 -10.17 29.40
CA SER A 273 -5.07 -9.43 28.85
C SER A 273 -4.64 -8.14 28.13
N ALA A 274 -3.49 -7.56 28.47
CA ALA A 274 -3.02 -6.32 27.85
C ALA A 274 -2.60 -6.52 26.39
N ARG A 275 -2.11 -7.71 26.02
CA ARG A 275 -1.72 -8.06 24.65
C ARG A 275 -2.85 -8.68 23.81
N GLN A 276 -4.02 -8.89 24.39
CA GLN A 276 -5.16 -9.42 23.64
C GLN A 276 -5.58 -8.41 22.57
N LYS A 277 -5.75 -8.92 21.34
CA LYS A 277 -6.15 -8.10 20.21
C LYS A 277 -7.67 -7.98 20.14
N ILE A 278 -8.12 -6.77 19.89
CA ILE A 278 -9.52 -6.40 19.69
C ILE A 278 -9.63 -5.72 18.34
N THR A 279 -10.60 -6.13 17.53
CA THR A 279 -10.85 -5.52 16.23
C THR A 279 -11.84 -4.37 16.38
N ILE A 280 -11.36 -3.17 16.09
CA ILE A 280 -12.12 -1.93 16.18
C ILE A 280 -12.52 -1.46 14.78
N MET A 281 -13.70 -0.84 14.71
CA MET A 281 -14.24 -0.19 13.53
C MET A 281 -14.32 1.32 13.77
N GLU A 282 -13.77 2.10 12.85
CA GLU A 282 -13.86 3.56 12.81
C GLU A 282 -14.73 3.99 11.63
N TYR A 283 -15.86 4.63 11.90
CA TYR A 283 -16.69 5.29 10.91
C TYR A 283 -16.33 6.78 10.86
N TRP A 284 -15.96 7.23 9.67
CA TRP A 284 -15.72 8.62 9.31
C TRP A 284 -16.72 8.99 8.24
N GLY A 285 -17.64 9.91 8.52
CA GLY A 285 -18.63 10.29 7.52
C GLY A 285 -19.52 11.43 7.96
N TYR A 286 -20.45 11.81 7.10
CA TYR A 286 -21.41 12.86 7.40
C TYR A 286 -22.68 12.26 8.00
N TYR A 287 -23.11 12.79 9.14
CA TYR A 287 -24.31 12.36 9.84
C TYR A 287 -24.99 13.55 10.52
N ASP A 288 -26.31 13.59 10.46
CA ASP A 288 -27.11 14.61 11.14
C ASP A 288 -27.39 14.15 12.59
N LEU A 289 -26.55 14.61 13.54
CA LEU A 289 -26.66 14.22 14.95
C LEU A 289 -27.80 14.95 15.67
N ASP A 290 -28.07 16.20 15.33
CA ASP A 290 -29.03 17.04 16.06
C ASP A 290 -30.44 17.02 15.45
N GLY A 291 -30.58 16.46 14.25
CA GLY A 291 -31.82 16.29 13.50
C GLY A 291 -32.28 17.59 12.84
N ASP A 292 -31.37 18.48 12.47
CA ASP A 292 -31.67 19.75 11.80
C ASP A 292 -31.74 19.63 10.26
N GLY A 293 -31.40 18.45 9.72
CA GLY A 293 -31.37 18.14 8.30
C GLY A 293 -30.02 18.44 7.63
N ILE A 294 -29.00 18.85 8.37
CA ILE A 294 -27.65 19.13 7.90
C ILE A 294 -26.71 18.05 8.44
N ALA A 295 -26.09 17.29 7.54
CA ALA A 295 -25.14 16.27 7.93
C ALA A 295 -23.81 16.91 8.34
N GLU A 296 -23.38 16.65 9.58
CA GLU A 296 -22.10 17.09 10.12
C GLU A 296 -21.07 15.96 10.06
N PRO A 297 -19.78 16.26 9.88
CA PRO A 297 -18.75 15.24 9.85
C PRO A 297 -18.53 14.67 11.26
N VAL A 298 -18.67 13.35 11.40
CA VAL A 298 -18.61 12.65 12.68
C VAL A 298 -17.57 11.53 12.67
N LEU A 299 -17.04 11.25 13.87
CA LEU A 299 -16.21 10.08 14.16
C LEU A 299 -16.94 9.17 15.15
N ILE A 300 -17.21 7.94 14.71
CA ILE A 300 -17.87 6.92 15.53
C ILE A 300 -17.00 5.67 15.56
N VAL A 301 -16.70 5.17 16.77
CA VAL A 301 -15.80 4.03 16.97
C VAL A 301 -16.49 2.96 17.81
N TRP A 302 -16.45 1.71 17.34
CA TRP A 302 -17.03 0.57 18.05
C TRP A 302 -16.21 -0.72 17.92
N ASP A 303 -16.41 -1.64 18.86
CA ASP A 303 -15.91 -3.02 18.76
C ASP A 303 -16.73 -3.82 17.77
N LYS A 304 -16.05 -4.45 16.82
CA LYS A 304 -16.70 -5.23 15.75
C LYS A 304 -17.51 -6.40 16.28
N GLN A 305 -17.04 -7.07 17.33
CA GLN A 305 -17.62 -8.34 17.78
C GLN A 305 -18.89 -8.14 18.61
N ASN A 306 -18.85 -7.21 19.56
CA ASN A 306 -19.93 -6.99 20.51
C ASN A 306 -20.76 -5.73 20.20
N GLU A 307 -20.43 -5.00 19.13
CA GLU A 307 -21.07 -3.74 18.72
C GLU A 307 -21.08 -2.70 19.86
N ILE A 308 -20.00 -2.65 20.66
CA ILE A 308 -19.86 -1.72 21.79
C ILE A 308 -19.22 -0.43 21.28
N PHE A 309 -19.97 0.67 21.34
CA PHE A 309 -19.49 1.99 20.98
C PHE A 309 -18.57 2.57 22.07
N ILE A 310 -17.37 2.96 21.66
CA ILE A 310 -16.30 3.45 22.53
C ILE A 310 -15.96 4.92 22.29
N ARG A 311 -16.31 5.51 21.13
CA ARG A 311 -16.12 6.94 20.86
C ARG A 311 -17.21 7.42 19.90
N GLU A 312 -17.72 8.61 20.17
CA GLU A 312 -18.75 9.29 19.39
C GLU A 312 -18.55 10.79 19.63
N GLU A 313 -18.14 11.50 18.59
CA GLU A 313 -17.88 12.94 18.60
C GLU A 313 -17.87 13.49 17.16
N ASP A 314 -17.92 14.82 17.06
CA ASP A 314 -17.67 15.52 15.80
C ASP A 314 -16.25 15.23 15.32
N ASN A 315 -16.04 15.28 14.01
CA ASN A 315 -14.75 15.00 13.40
C ASN A 315 -13.64 15.85 14.05
N PRO A 316 -12.66 15.22 14.75
CA PRO A 316 -11.62 15.94 15.48
C PRO A 316 -10.56 16.53 14.55
N MET A 317 -10.65 16.31 13.24
CA MET A 317 -9.67 16.81 12.28
C MET A 317 -9.95 18.29 11.94
N PRO A 318 -8.90 19.13 11.86
CA PRO A 318 -8.97 20.57 11.54
C PRO A 318 -9.76 20.93 10.28
N ASP A 319 -9.66 20.09 9.25
CA ASP A 319 -10.33 20.27 7.97
C ASP A 319 -11.79 19.81 7.98
N LYS A 320 -12.22 19.09 9.03
CA LYS A 320 -13.54 18.45 9.15
C LYS A 320 -13.89 17.53 7.98
N GLU A 321 -12.89 17.06 7.24
CA GLU A 321 -13.07 16.12 6.12
C GLU A 321 -12.72 14.69 6.54
N ILE A 322 -13.16 13.71 5.75
CA ILE A 322 -12.82 12.30 5.94
C ILE A 322 -11.31 12.12 5.69
N PRO A 323 -10.48 11.66 6.66
CA PRO A 323 -9.02 11.71 6.59
C PRO A 323 -8.39 10.57 5.76
N PHE A 324 -9.05 10.16 4.67
CA PHE A 324 -8.59 9.11 3.77
C PHE A 324 -8.39 9.63 2.36
N GLU A 325 -7.39 9.09 1.69
CA GLU A 325 -7.13 9.32 0.28
C GLU A 325 -6.77 7.99 -0.38
N ARG A 326 -6.98 7.90 -1.70
CA ARG A 326 -6.64 6.71 -2.48
C ARG A 326 -5.76 7.03 -3.68
N ALA A 327 -5.00 6.03 -4.11
CA ALA A 327 -4.33 6.01 -5.39
C ALA A 327 -4.71 4.73 -6.14
N VAL A 328 -4.77 4.83 -7.46
CA VAL A 328 -5.24 3.76 -8.34
C VAL A 328 -4.21 3.46 -9.41
N TYR A 329 -4.04 2.18 -9.72
CA TYR A 329 -3.13 1.72 -10.78
C TYR A 329 -3.71 1.96 -12.17
N ILE A 330 -4.86 1.35 -12.46
CA ILE A 330 -5.68 1.62 -13.65
C ILE A 330 -7.05 2.12 -13.17
N GLU A 331 -7.37 3.37 -13.48
CA GLU A 331 -8.65 3.99 -13.12
C GLU A 331 -9.79 3.39 -13.96
N GLU A 332 -10.89 3.06 -13.29
CA GLU A 332 -12.15 2.73 -13.93
C GLU A 332 -13.11 3.93 -13.73
N PRO A 333 -13.70 4.49 -14.80
CA PRO A 333 -14.65 5.58 -14.68
C PRO A 333 -15.82 5.20 -13.76
N PHE A 334 -16.28 6.15 -12.94
CA PHE A 334 -17.41 5.97 -12.03
C PHE A 334 -17.20 4.85 -10.99
N SER A 335 -15.95 4.66 -10.56
CA SER A 335 -15.59 3.66 -9.55
C SER A 335 -14.52 4.16 -8.58
N LEU A 336 -14.75 3.87 -7.29
CA LEU A 336 -13.75 4.05 -6.23
C LEU A 336 -12.60 3.02 -6.27
N TRP A 337 -12.82 1.89 -6.94
CA TRP A 337 -11.85 0.81 -7.04
C TRP A 337 -11.35 0.70 -8.48
N GLY A 338 -10.05 0.52 -8.65
CA GLY A 338 -9.44 0.31 -9.96
C GLY A 338 -8.91 -1.10 -10.16
N LYS A 339 -8.24 -1.29 -11.30
CA LYS A 339 -7.71 -2.59 -11.72
C LYS A 339 -6.22 -2.71 -11.45
N ALA A 340 -5.81 -3.89 -10.97
CA ALA A 340 -4.40 -4.22 -10.80
C ALA A 340 -3.70 -4.49 -12.13
N LEU A 341 -2.36 -4.54 -12.13
CA LEU A 341 -1.58 -4.92 -13.31
C LEU A 341 -1.90 -6.35 -13.79
N ALA A 342 -2.23 -7.24 -12.85
CA ALA A 342 -2.61 -8.62 -13.14
C ALA A 342 -3.82 -8.71 -14.08
N ASP A 343 -4.79 -7.79 -13.96
CA ASP A 343 -5.99 -7.77 -14.79
C ASP A 343 -5.66 -7.68 -16.29
N ALA A 344 -4.64 -6.90 -16.64
CA ALA A 344 -4.24 -6.69 -18.03
C ALA A 344 -3.29 -7.78 -18.56
N MET A 345 -2.67 -8.57 -17.69
CA MET A 345 -1.63 -9.55 -18.03
C MET A 345 -2.07 -11.02 -17.88
N ASP A 346 -3.19 -11.27 -17.20
CA ASP A 346 -3.64 -12.62 -16.84
C ASP A 346 -3.71 -13.56 -18.05
N ASP A 347 -4.35 -13.11 -19.12
CA ASP A 347 -4.49 -13.89 -20.36
C ASP A 347 -3.13 -14.24 -20.96
N GLY A 348 -2.20 -13.28 -21.02
CA GLY A 348 -0.86 -13.50 -21.53
C GLY A 348 -0.07 -14.50 -20.70
N GLN A 349 -0.13 -14.40 -19.37
CA GLN A 349 0.53 -15.34 -18.46
C GLN A 349 -0.05 -16.76 -18.58
N LYS A 350 -1.37 -16.89 -18.75
CA LYS A 350 -2.04 -18.19 -18.98
C LYS A 350 -1.59 -18.83 -20.29
N ILE A 351 -1.49 -18.05 -21.37
CA ILE A 351 -1.02 -18.53 -22.67
C ILE A 351 0.46 -18.96 -22.60
N HIS A 352 1.33 -18.13 -22.02
CA HIS A 352 2.75 -18.47 -21.77
C HIS A 352 2.90 -19.75 -20.96
N THR A 353 2.12 -19.88 -19.89
CA THR A 353 2.09 -21.07 -19.06
C THR A 353 1.65 -22.31 -19.84
N ALA A 354 0.61 -22.20 -20.67
CA ALA A 354 0.15 -23.32 -21.50
C ALA A 354 1.23 -23.78 -22.49
N PHE A 355 1.92 -22.84 -23.15
CA PHE A 355 3.04 -23.16 -24.03
C PHE A 355 4.20 -23.80 -23.27
N MET A 356 4.62 -23.24 -22.14
CA MET A 356 5.72 -23.79 -21.34
C MET A 356 5.41 -25.19 -20.79
N ARG A 357 4.18 -25.43 -20.34
CA ARG A 357 3.73 -26.79 -19.96
C ARG A 357 3.84 -27.74 -21.14
N GLY A 358 3.35 -27.34 -22.32
CA GLY A 358 3.45 -28.14 -23.55
C GLY A 358 4.90 -28.45 -23.96
N MET A 359 5.80 -27.47 -23.85
CA MET A 359 7.23 -27.65 -24.12
C MET A 359 7.85 -28.66 -23.14
N ILE A 360 7.61 -28.48 -21.84
CA ILE A 360 8.13 -29.37 -20.80
C ILE A 360 7.57 -30.78 -20.96
N ASP A 361 6.28 -30.92 -21.27
CA ASP A 361 5.64 -32.21 -21.49
C ASP A 361 6.20 -32.92 -22.71
N ASN A 362 6.41 -32.20 -23.82
CA ASN A 362 7.04 -32.78 -25.00
C ASN A 362 8.49 -33.20 -24.70
N ALA A 363 9.27 -32.35 -24.02
CA ALA A 363 10.63 -32.69 -23.64
C ALA A 363 10.70 -33.91 -22.70
N ALA A 364 9.78 -33.99 -21.73
CA ALA A 364 9.68 -35.13 -20.80
C ALA A 364 9.32 -36.44 -21.52
N LEU A 365 8.36 -36.39 -22.46
CA LEU A 365 7.98 -37.55 -23.28
C LEU A 365 9.08 -37.97 -24.25
N ALA A 366 9.79 -37.00 -24.82
CA ALA A 366 10.85 -37.25 -25.78
C ALA A 366 12.15 -37.75 -25.11
N ASN A 367 12.35 -37.47 -23.81
CA ASN A 367 13.42 -38.06 -23.02
C ASN A 367 13.18 -39.53 -22.64
N ASN A 368 12.08 -40.13 -23.11
CA ASN A 368 11.91 -41.57 -23.03
C ASN A 368 12.70 -42.19 -24.18
N GLY A 369 13.98 -42.53 -23.94
CA GLY A 369 14.86 -43.28 -24.85
C GLY A 369 14.41 -44.72 -25.10
N GLN A 370 13.10 -44.89 -25.27
CA GLN A 370 12.41 -46.15 -25.44
C GLN A 370 12.82 -46.73 -26.79
N LYS A 371 13.39 -47.93 -26.74
CA LYS A 371 13.72 -48.71 -27.93
C LYS A 371 12.51 -49.56 -28.28
N PHE A 372 12.00 -49.39 -29.48
CA PHE A 372 10.95 -50.24 -30.04
C PHE A 372 11.60 -51.46 -30.66
N ILE A 373 11.14 -52.64 -30.26
CA ILE A 373 11.71 -53.91 -30.72
C ILE A 373 10.58 -54.72 -31.33
N MET A 374 10.78 -55.18 -32.57
CA MET A 374 9.81 -56.02 -33.24
C MET A 374 9.64 -57.35 -32.49
N LYS A 375 8.39 -57.75 -32.24
CA LYS A 375 8.08 -59.01 -31.56
C LYS A 375 8.61 -60.20 -32.38
N GLY A 376 9.59 -60.91 -31.85
CA GLY A 376 10.28 -62.03 -32.52
C GLY A 376 11.52 -61.64 -33.33
N GLY A 377 11.91 -60.35 -33.36
CA GLY A 377 13.11 -59.88 -34.07
C GLY A 377 14.43 -60.08 -33.31
N ILE A 378 14.39 -60.31 -31.99
CA ILE A 378 15.55 -60.64 -31.15
C ILE A 378 15.21 -61.89 -30.31
N ASP A 379 16.16 -62.82 -30.20
CA ASP A 379 16.02 -63.98 -29.32
C ASP A 379 16.11 -63.58 -27.84
N GLN A 380 15.60 -64.43 -26.95
CA GLN A 380 15.55 -64.09 -25.52
C GLN A 380 16.94 -63.94 -24.89
N ALA A 381 17.96 -64.62 -25.43
CA ALA A 381 19.32 -64.54 -24.93
C ALA A 381 20.02 -63.22 -25.32
N ASN A 382 19.92 -62.76 -26.58
CA ASN A 382 20.47 -61.47 -26.98
C ASN A 382 19.67 -60.29 -26.41
N PHE A 383 18.35 -60.45 -26.20
CA PHE A 383 17.56 -59.41 -25.53
C PHE A 383 18.05 -59.16 -24.10
N ARG A 384 18.33 -60.21 -23.32
CA ARG A 384 18.91 -60.06 -21.97
C ARG A 384 20.30 -59.42 -22.01
N ARG A 385 21.16 -59.82 -22.93
CA ARG A 385 22.48 -59.21 -23.12
C ARG A 385 22.38 -57.73 -23.42
N MET A 386 21.47 -57.34 -24.31
CA MET A 386 21.23 -55.95 -24.68
C MET A 386 20.70 -55.13 -23.50
N VAL A 387 19.76 -55.65 -22.71
CA VAL A 387 19.26 -54.98 -21.49
C VAL A 387 20.36 -54.80 -20.44
N ASN A 388 21.28 -55.76 -20.34
CA ASN A 388 22.43 -55.72 -19.44
C ASN A 388 23.61 -54.86 -19.94
N GLY A 389 23.52 -54.28 -21.15
CA GLY A 389 24.62 -53.52 -21.76
C GLY A 389 25.78 -54.39 -22.28
N GLU A 390 25.57 -55.70 -22.40
CA GLU A 390 26.53 -56.65 -22.96
C GLU A 390 26.47 -56.66 -24.49
N LYS A 391 27.55 -57.14 -25.14
CA LYS A 391 27.59 -57.29 -26.60
C LYS A 391 26.54 -58.31 -27.06
N HIS A 392 25.67 -57.91 -27.98
CA HIS A 392 24.67 -58.76 -28.62
C HIS A 392 24.83 -58.78 -30.15
N ILE A 393 24.32 -59.82 -30.81
CA ILE A 393 24.48 -60.05 -32.24
C ILE A 393 23.10 -60.26 -32.87
N TYR A 394 22.80 -59.53 -33.94
CA TYR A 394 21.61 -59.76 -34.76
C TYR A 394 21.88 -60.88 -35.75
N MET A 395 21.06 -61.93 -35.71
CA MET A 395 21.10 -63.01 -36.70
C MET A 395 19.84 -62.91 -37.58
N ASN A 396 20.03 -62.79 -38.89
CA ASN A 396 19.03 -62.92 -39.96
C ASN A 396 18.13 -61.72 -40.33
N GLN A 397 18.21 -60.54 -39.70
CA GLN A 397 17.38 -59.38 -40.06
C GLN A 397 18.18 -58.05 -40.01
N ASN A 398 17.71 -57.05 -40.77
CA ASN A 398 18.31 -55.72 -40.77
C ASN A 398 18.07 -55.04 -39.39
N PRO A 399 19.13 -54.64 -38.66
CA PRO A 399 18.98 -54.03 -37.34
C PRO A 399 18.03 -52.81 -37.31
N ALA A 400 17.95 -52.05 -38.41
CA ALA A 400 17.08 -50.89 -38.54
C ALA A 400 15.58 -51.21 -38.60
N GLU A 401 15.21 -52.44 -38.99
CA GLU A 401 13.81 -52.91 -39.02
C GLU A 401 13.41 -53.61 -37.71
N VAL A 402 14.40 -54.16 -36.99
CA VAL A 402 14.21 -54.93 -35.76
C VAL A 402 14.18 -54.04 -34.53
N LEU A 403 15.02 -53.00 -34.53
CA LEU A 403 15.21 -52.10 -33.40
C LEU A 403 15.12 -50.66 -33.90
N GLN A 404 14.08 -49.96 -33.47
CA GLN A 404 13.92 -48.54 -33.72
C GLN A 404 14.10 -47.78 -32.41
N ASP A 405 15.06 -46.87 -32.39
CA ASP A 405 15.16 -45.94 -31.29
C ASP A 405 13.99 -44.95 -31.37
N GLY A 406 13.34 -44.69 -30.25
CA GLY A 406 12.34 -43.62 -30.18
C GLY A 406 12.94 -42.33 -30.70
N SER A 407 12.30 -41.73 -31.70
CA SER A 407 12.75 -40.46 -32.27
C SER A 407 12.22 -39.30 -31.43
N TYR A 408 13.08 -38.30 -31.23
CA TYR A 408 12.67 -37.01 -30.68
C TYR A 408 11.70 -36.32 -31.66
N ASN A 409 10.56 -35.85 -31.16
CA ASN A 409 9.73 -34.94 -31.92
C ASN A 409 10.26 -33.52 -31.72
N GLU A 410 10.95 -32.99 -32.73
CA GLU A 410 11.41 -31.60 -32.72
C GLU A 410 10.24 -30.64 -32.51
N MET A 411 10.40 -29.73 -31.55
CA MET A 411 9.43 -28.67 -31.32
C MET A 411 9.35 -27.79 -32.57
N PRO A 412 8.16 -27.56 -33.14
CA PRO A 412 8.01 -26.63 -34.24
C PRO A 412 8.51 -25.24 -33.85
N SER A 413 9.34 -24.61 -34.70
CA SER A 413 9.84 -23.25 -34.47
C SER A 413 8.71 -22.21 -34.27
N SER A 414 7.53 -22.47 -34.85
CA SER A 414 6.34 -21.62 -34.67
C SER A 414 5.90 -21.48 -33.21
N MET A 415 6.17 -22.48 -32.36
CA MET A 415 5.84 -22.43 -30.95
C MET A 415 6.68 -21.38 -30.21
N PHE A 416 7.98 -21.30 -30.51
CA PHE A 416 8.87 -20.29 -29.96
C PHE A 416 8.51 -18.89 -30.46
N ASN A 417 8.17 -18.76 -31.74
CA ASN A 417 7.72 -17.49 -32.31
C ASN A 417 6.41 -16.99 -31.63
N MET A 418 5.46 -17.90 -31.35
CA MET A 418 4.24 -17.55 -30.63
C MET A 418 4.53 -17.16 -29.17
N TYR A 419 5.44 -17.86 -28.51
CA TYR A 419 5.87 -17.53 -27.15
C TYR A 419 6.46 -16.11 -27.09
N GLU A 420 7.41 -15.79 -27.99
CA GLU A 420 7.99 -14.44 -28.09
C GLU A 420 6.96 -13.38 -28.45
N MET A 421 5.99 -13.70 -29.32
CA MET A 421 4.91 -12.77 -29.67
C MET A 421 4.06 -12.39 -28.46
N VAL A 422 3.69 -13.36 -27.62
CA VAL A 422 2.90 -13.11 -26.40
C VAL A 422 3.75 -12.36 -25.37
N GLU A 423 5.06 -12.61 -25.31
CA GLU A 423 5.97 -11.85 -24.45
C GLU A 423 5.99 -10.38 -24.86
N ALA A 424 6.14 -10.10 -26.16
CA ALA A 424 6.11 -8.74 -26.69
C ALA A 424 4.75 -8.04 -26.47
N GLN A 425 3.63 -8.77 -26.52
CA GLN A 425 2.32 -8.23 -26.17
C GLN A 425 2.24 -7.86 -24.68
N ASN A 426 2.71 -8.74 -23.79
CA ASN A 426 2.79 -8.48 -22.35
C ASN A 426 3.69 -7.28 -22.03
N GLU A 427 4.87 -7.17 -22.66
CA GLU A 427 5.74 -6.00 -22.53
C GLU A 427 5.04 -4.73 -23.04
N GLY A 428 4.32 -4.81 -24.17
CA GLY A 428 3.56 -3.69 -24.73
C GLY A 428 2.42 -3.20 -23.83
N ILE A 429 1.74 -4.11 -23.12
CA ILE A 429 0.66 -3.79 -22.19
C ILE A 429 1.21 -3.18 -20.90
N THR A 430 2.21 -3.83 -20.32
CA THR A 430 2.75 -3.47 -18.99
C THR A 430 3.68 -2.27 -19.05
N GLY A 431 4.28 -2.08 -20.22
CA GLY A 431 5.31 -1.10 -20.43
C GLY A 431 6.68 -1.46 -19.85
N VAL A 432 6.84 -2.65 -19.30
CA VAL A 432 8.13 -3.10 -18.82
C VAL A 432 8.80 -3.86 -19.95
N THR A 433 9.82 -3.26 -20.55
CA THR A 433 10.61 -3.90 -21.62
C THR A 433 11.92 -4.44 -21.06
N ARG A 434 12.44 -5.51 -21.65
CA ARG A 434 13.80 -6.01 -21.37
C ARG A 434 14.90 -4.95 -21.53
N GLN A 435 14.71 -3.97 -22.41
CA GLN A 435 15.64 -2.85 -22.60
C GLN A 435 15.60 -1.86 -21.42
N GLY A 436 14.42 -1.60 -20.86
CA GLY A 436 14.25 -0.77 -19.66
C GLY A 436 14.79 -1.42 -18.37
N GLN A 437 14.88 -2.76 -18.34
CA GLN A 437 15.44 -3.53 -17.22
C GLN A 437 16.97 -3.67 -17.23
N GLY A 438 17.67 -3.07 -18.19
CA GLY A 438 19.14 -3.10 -18.28
C GLY A 438 19.76 -4.44 -18.73
N LEU A 439 18.96 -5.36 -19.27
CA LEU A 439 19.41 -6.73 -19.64
C LEU A 439 20.10 -6.83 -21.00
N ASN A 440 20.19 -5.74 -21.77
CA ASN A 440 21.03 -5.64 -22.98
C ASN A 440 22.17 -4.65 -22.73
N SER A 441 23.28 -5.12 -22.15
CA SER A 441 24.53 -4.35 -21.98
C SER A 441 25.26 -4.04 -23.29
N GLN A 442 24.69 -4.43 -24.44
CA GLN A 442 25.28 -4.21 -25.77
C GLN A 442 24.72 -2.96 -26.48
N SER A 443 23.83 -2.21 -25.83
CA SER A 443 23.34 -0.90 -26.28
C SER A 443 23.84 0.28 -25.44
N ALA A 444 24.76 0.04 -24.49
CA ALA A 444 25.44 1.11 -23.74
C ALA A 444 26.30 2.04 -24.63
N ASP A 445 26.56 1.64 -25.88
CA ASP A 445 27.30 2.41 -26.89
C ASP A 445 26.41 3.11 -27.94
N GLN A 446 25.09 3.13 -27.78
CA GLN A 446 24.24 3.93 -28.66
C GLN A 446 24.15 5.37 -28.13
N THR A 447 24.84 6.26 -28.84
CA THR A 447 24.78 7.73 -28.83
C THR A 447 23.63 8.33 -28.01
N ALA A 448 23.94 9.34 -27.19
CA ALA A 448 23.03 10.07 -26.31
C ALA A 448 21.71 10.61 -26.94
N ALA A 449 21.58 10.58 -28.28
CA ALA A 449 20.35 10.89 -29.00
C ALA A 449 19.39 9.68 -29.19
N GLY A 450 19.87 8.44 -29.08
CA GLY A 450 19.05 7.22 -29.17
C GLY A 450 18.32 6.89 -27.88
N ALA A 451 18.90 7.25 -26.72
CA ALA A 451 18.29 7.06 -25.41
C ALA A 451 17.12 8.02 -25.12
N SER A 452 17.05 9.17 -25.81
CA SER A 452 15.99 10.17 -25.62
C SER A 452 14.73 9.93 -26.46
N ILE A 453 14.78 8.99 -27.44
CA ILE A 453 13.69 8.75 -28.40
C ILE A 453 12.87 7.49 -28.07
N THR A 454 13.25 6.70 -27.07
CA THR A 454 12.44 5.54 -26.64
C THR A 454 11.26 5.96 -25.74
N ASN A 455 10.51 6.97 -26.18
CA ASN A 455 9.26 7.45 -25.59
C ASN A 455 8.14 6.44 -25.95
N THR A 456 8.27 5.23 -25.43
CA THR A 456 7.39 4.10 -25.72
C THR A 456 6.09 4.26 -24.92
N ASN A 457 4.94 3.81 -25.47
CA ASN A 457 3.61 3.89 -24.82
C ASN A 457 3.59 3.33 -23.39
N SER A 458 4.56 2.46 -23.10
CA SER A 458 4.97 1.93 -21.81
C SER A 458 5.22 2.96 -20.70
N GLN A 459 6.10 3.93 -20.95
CA GLN A 459 6.48 4.95 -19.97
C GLN A 459 5.31 5.86 -19.65
N ARG A 460 4.36 6.03 -20.59
CA ARG A 460 3.14 6.82 -20.37
C ARG A 460 2.22 6.19 -19.33
N ARG A 461 2.00 4.87 -19.38
CA ARG A 461 1.19 4.16 -18.37
C ARG A 461 1.82 4.21 -17.00
N MET A 462 3.13 3.98 -16.94
CA MET A 462 3.88 4.13 -15.69
C MET A 462 3.79 5.54 -15.10
N LEU A 463 3.97 6.56 -15.93
CA LEU A 463 3.85 7.96 -15.51
C LEU A 463 2.44 8.30 -15.03
N ASP A 464 1.41 7.67 -15.59
CA ASP A 464 0.03 7.83 -15.15
C ASP A 464 -0.17 7.31 -13.72
N THR A 465 0.27 6.08 -13.44
CA THR A 465 0.26 5.54 -12.07
C THR A 465 1.08 6.41 -11.11
N VAL A 466 2.26 6.89 -11.52
CA VAL A 466 3.07 7.79 -10.68
C VAL A 466 2.32 9.11 -10.42
N ARG A 467 1.58 9.64 -11.39
CA ARG A 467 0.74 10.84 -11.21
C ARG A 467 -0.42 10.57 -10.24
N ASN A 468 -1.06 9.41 -10.30
CA ASN A 468 -2.12 9.05 -9.36
C ASN A 468 -1.60 8.97 -7.92
N ILE A 469 -0.43 8.35 -7.73
CA ILE A 469 0.26 8.33 -6.44
C ILE A 469 0.62 9.75 -5.99
N SER A 470 1.16 10.56 -6.89
CA SER A 470 1.52 11.96 -6.62
C SER A 470 0.30 12.80 -6.23
N ASN A 471 -0.85 12.59 -6.84
CA ASN A 471 -2.10 13.27 -6.53
C ASN A 471 -2.60 12.89 -5.13
N MET A 472 -2.58 11.59 -4.80
CA MET A 472 -2.90 11.11 -3.45
C MET A 472 -1.98 11.73 -2.40
N LEU A 473 -0.66 11.69 -2.62
CA LEU A 473 0.32 12.29 -1.72
C LEU A 473 0.11 13.79 -1.57
N ARG A 474 -0.21 14.51 -2.66
CA ARG A 474 -0.51 15.95 -2.59
C ARG A 474 -1.69 16.24 -1.67
N LYS A 475 -2.80 15.49 -1.80
CA LYS A 475 -3.97 15.65 -0.94
C LYS A 475 -3.64 15.32 0.52
N LEU A 476 -2.90 14.23 0.77
CA LEU A 476 -2.45 13.86 2.11
C LEU A 476 -1.56 14.94 2.73
N LEU A 477 -0.59 15.48 1.99
CA LEU A 477 0.32 16.52 2.46
C LEU A 477 -0.38 17.86 2.73
N ARG A 478 -1.42 18.19 1.95
CA ARG A 478 -2.28 19.36 2.23
C ARG A 478 -2.97 19.23 3.58
N ARG A 479 -3.59 18.08 3.86
CA ARG A 479 -4.22 17.81 5.16
C ARG A 479 -3.20 17.79 6.30
N GLN A 480 -2.05 17.16 6.08
CA GLN A 480 -0.96 17.13 7.04
C GLN A 480 -0.45 18.53 7.39
N LEU A 481 -0.41 19.46 6.42
CA LEU A 481 -0.08 20.86 6.70
C LEU A 481 -1.16 21.52 7.56
N SER A 482 -2.44 21.34 7.24
CA SER A 482 -3.56 21.84 8.06
C SER A 482 -3.45 21.32 9.50
N TYR A 483 -3.16 20.04 9.68
CA TYR A 483 -2.99 19.42 11.01
C TYR A 483 -1.79 19.99 11.74
N SER A 484 -0.70 20.22 11.01
CA SER A 484 0.50 20.83 11.57
C SER A 484 0.29 22.29 11.99
N LEU A 485 -0.56 23.04 11.31
CA LEU A 485 -0.86 24.43 11.68
C LEU A 485 -1.63 24.50 13.01
N GLU A 486 -2.56 23.57 13.23
CA GLU A 486 -3.40 23.51 14.43
C GLU A 486 -2.70 22.81 15.61
N PHE A 487 -2.10 21.63 15.39
CA PHE A 487 -1.59 20.78 16.48
C PHE A 487 -0.14 21.05 16.91
N LEU A 488 0.70 21.65 16.05
CA LEU A 488 2.05 22.05 16.47
C LEU A 488 2.02 23.37 17.21
N GLN A 489 2.81 23.50 18.27
CA GLN A 489 3.03 24.79 18.93
C GLN A 489 3.91 25.71 18.07
N GLU A 490 3.81 27.02 18.28
CA GLU A 490 4.63 28.00 17.53
C GLU A 490 6.14 27.79 17.74
N GLU A 491 6.53 27.42 18.96
CA GLU A 491 7.92 27.16 19.31
C GLU A 491 8.50 25.97 18.54
N ASP A 492 7.76 24.87 18.45
CA ASP A 492 8.14 23.69 17.67
C ASP A 492 8.24 24.01 16.17
N TRP A 493 7.28 24.80 15.66
CA TRP A 493 7.30 25.24 14.28
C TRP A 493 8.55 26.05 13.96
N ILE A 494 8.87 27.04 14.79
CA ILE A 494 10.06 27.91 14.63
C ILE A 494 11.34 27.09 14.80
N ARG A 495 11.38 26.13 15.73
CA ARG A 495 12.53 25.24 15.93
C ARG A 495 12.85 24.45 14.65
N ILE A 496 11.83 23.92 13.96
CA ILE A 496 12.01 23.11 12.75
C ILE A 496 12.29 23.99 11.53
N THR A 497 11.45 25.00 11.31
CA THR A 497 11.49 25.80 10.07
C THR A 497 12.46 26.97 10.15
N GLY A 498 12.74 27.49 11.34
CA GLY A 498 13.43 28.77 11.54
C GLY A 498 12.63 29.98 11.07
N MET A 499 11.34 29.80 10.78
CA MET A 499 10.42 30.80 10.23
C MET A 499 9.15 30.85 11.09
N GLN A 500 8.39 31.94 10.98
CA GLN A 500 7.10 32.02 11.65
C GLN A 500 6.07 31.09 11.01
N LYS A 501 5.02 30.75 11.77
CA LYS A 501 3.89 30.00 11.23
C LYS A 501 3.28 30.74 10.02
N PRO A 502 2.91 30.01 8.96
CA PRO A 502 2.23 30.55 7.78
C PRO A 502 0.97 31.32 8.18
N GLN A 503 0.83 32.54 7.66
CA GLN A 503 -0.42 33.31 7.76
C GLN A 503 -1.24 33.24 6.46
N GLY A 504 -0.63 32.82 5.35
CA GLY A 504 -1.31 32.64 4.06
C GLY A 504 -2.24 31.43 4.07
N VAL A 505 -3.29 31.49 3.25
CA VAL A 505 -4.30 30.44 3.16
C VAL A 505 -3.90 29.39 2.13
N LEU A 506 -3.78 28.13 2.57
CA LEU A 506 -3.50 26.98 1.70
C LEU A 506 -4.55 26.87 0.59
N GLY A 507 -4.11 26.67 -0.66
CA GLY A 507 -4.96 26.55 -1.84
C GLY A 507 -5.38 27.88 -2.47
N LYS A 508 -5.17 29.02 -1.78
CA LYS A 508 -5.42 30.37 -2.32
C LYS A 508 -4.11 31.13 -2.53
N ASP A 509 -3.29 31.24 -1.50
CA ASP A 509 -2.05 32.02 -1.53
C ASP A 509 -0.85 31.20 -2.01
N PHE A 510 -0.84 29.91 -1.69
CA PHE A 510 0.18 28.95 -2.11
C PHE A 510 -0.43 27.55 -2.17
N ASP A 511 0.24 26.64 -2.88
CA ASP A 511 -0.17 25.24 -2.98
C ASP A 511 1.02 24.29 -2.91
N ILE A 512 0.75 23.06 -2.48
CA ILE A 512 1.75 22.00 -2.37
C ILE A 512 1.78 21.24 -3.69
N GLN A 513 2.99 20.99 -4.18
CA GLN A 513 3.26 20.12 -5.32
C GLN A 513 4.28 19.06 -4.92
N VAL A 514 4.14 17.86 -5.48
CA VAL A 514 5.14 16.80 -5.33
C VAL A 514 6.01 16.83 -6.57
N ASN A 515 7.29 17.13 -6.39
CA ASN A 515 8.22 17.24 -7.50
C ASN A 515 8.74 15.85 -7.87
N LEU A 516 8.21 15.32 -8.98
CA LEU A 516 8.60 14.03 -9.52
C LEU A 516 9.95 14.16 -10.22
N VAL A 517 11.04 13.93 -9.49
CA VAL A 517 12.36 13.91 -10.10
C VAL A 517 12.56 12.57 -10.80
N THR A 518 12.34 12.55 -12.10
CA THR A 518 12.69 11.38 -12.93
C THR A 518 14.18 11.41 -13.29
N ASP A 519 14.80 10.24 -13.45
CA ASP A 519 16.19 10.15 -13.89
C ASP A 519 16.42 10.81 -15.26
N ALA A 520 15.42 10.78 -16.13
CA ALA A 520 15.44 11.50 -17.40
C ALA A 520 15.60 13.02 -17.21
N GLN A 521 14.95 13.61 -16.20
CA GLN A 521 15.10 15.04 -15.88
C GLN A 521 16.45 15.35 -15.22
N LYS A 522 16.97 14.47 -14.35
CA LYS A 522 18.33 14.62 -13.78
C LYS A 522 19.38 14.60 -14.89
N GLN A 523 19.32 13.61 -15.78
CA GLN A 523 20.25 13.49 -16.92
C GLN A 523 20.10 14.65 -17.89
N SER A 524 18.89 15.11 -18.18
CA SER A 524 18.64 16.29 -19.02
C SER A 524 19.23 17.56 -18.41
N LYS A 525 19.04 17.79 -17.10
CA LYS A 525 19.67 18.93 -16.39
C LYS A 525 21.19 18.83 -16.37
N ILE A 526 21.75 17.66 -16.07
CA ILE A 526 23.21 17.43 -16.10
C ILE A 526 23.76 17.70 -17.49
N HIS A 527 23.07 17.27 -18.54
CA HIS A 527 23.45 17.54 -19.92
C HIS A 527 23.39 19.04 -20.26
N GLN A 528 22.34 19.75 -19.85
CA GLN A 528 22.24 21.21 -20.00
C GLN A 528 23.36 21.93 -19.25
N TYR A 529 23.71 21.50 -18.03
CA TYR A 529 24.84 22.04 -17.30
C TYR A 529 26.17 21.77 -17.99
N LEU A 530 26.40 20.55 -18.50
CA LEU A 530 27.61 20.21 -19.26
C LEU A 530 27.73 21.04 -20.54
N GLN A 531 26.62 21.26 -21.26
CA GLN A 531 26.59 22.15 -22.43
C GLN A 531 26.87 23.61 -22.05
N MET A 532 26.30 24.10 -20.95
CA MET A 532 26.59 25.44 -20.42
C MET A 532 28.06 25.59 -20.01
N PHE A 533 28.65 24.58 -19.36
CA PHE A 533 30.07 24.57 -19.01
C PHE A 533 30.99 24.55 -20.24
N GLN A 534 30.65 23.76 -21.26
CA GLN A 534 31.36 23.79 -22.54
C GLN A 534 31.29 25.18 -23.18
N ASN A 535 30.10 25.77 -23.25
CA ASN A 535 29.92 27.12 -23.81
C ASN A 535 30.65 28.21 -22.99
N LEU A 536 30.70 28.09 -21.66
CA LEU A 536 31.45 28.99 -20.79
C LEU A 536 32.96 28.85 -20.98
N GLN A 537 33.49 27.64 -21.18
CA GLN A 537 34.91 27.42 -21.51
C GLN A 537 35.30 28.08 -22.84
N TYR A 538 34.39 28.12 -23.81
CA TYR A 538 34.60 28.87 -25.06
C TYR A 538 34.58 30.39 -24.87
N VAL A 539 33.87 30.91 -23.87
CA VAL A 539 33.79 32.36 -23.58
C VAL A 539 34.96 32.86 -22.72
N THR A 540 35.55 32.01 -21.88
CA THR A 540 36.74 32.36 -21.07
C THR A 540 38.08 32.05 -21.76
N GLY A 541 38.03 31.54 -22.99
CA GLY A 541 39.19 31.14 -23.79
C GLY A 541 39.65 32.14 -24.85
N GLU A 542 39.18 33.40 -24.80
CA GLU A 542 39.70 34.54 -25.59
C GLU A 542 40.44 35.55 -24.70
#